data_AF-A0A1E7EK11-F1
#
_entry.id   AF-A0A1E7EK11-F1
#
_cell.length_a   1.000
_cell.length_b   1.000
_cell.length_c   1.000
_cell.angle_alpha   90.00
_cell.angle_beta   90.00
_cell.angle_gamma   90.00
#
_symmetry.space_group_name_H-M   'P 1'
#
loop_
_entity.id
_entity.type
_entity.pdbx_description
1 polymer ?
#
loop_
_entity_poly.entity_id
_entity_poly.type
_entity_poly.pdbx_seq_one_letter_code
_entity_poly.pdbx_strand_id
1 'polypeptide(L)'
;MGRKQKLREAKRKIKNNLPLSNTATATASKTVAPAPAAIIVPPDDAFPKSNFHKMGAGFLKVKLFDLALDAFKRGAVETGCVPCMYQYVEGHIHKQGNRIHLRLPWLLEGAIRGHTVCILMLNELCYNLIDTCYNKKSKRIGAVAIENYWARILTSISPNKPHTTIKMRKNLRKEIGSVCILCSKTDLDDDVTLVACGKCGYYYYCGKECQLKHWYELNHLGECRQLKILNEYHKPYAKRIRKAIICGDDPKHIPELQTLRTKLGLNRPKEDYKELVELLNIDDNDDNGSNRPDCYEYLLPTRKGTVHIGSTPESI
;
A
#
# COMPACT_ATOMS: atom_id res chain seq x y z
N MET A 1 27.97 -3.13 -47.19
CA MET A 1 26.75 -2.62 -46.51
C MET A 1 26.19 -3.70 -45.58
N GLY A 2 26.05 -3.38 -44.29
CA GLY A 2 25.89 -4.37 -43.22
C GLY A 2 24.49 -4.98 -43.07
N ARG A 3 24.45 -6.26 -42.69
CA ARG A 3 23.27 -7.13 -42.46
C ARG A 3 22.14 -6.55 -41.60
N LYS A 4 22.39 -5.46 -40.85
CA LYS A 4 21.39 -4.78 -40.00
C LYS A 4 20.49 -3.79 -40.76
N GLN A 5 20.82 -3.39 -41.99
CA GLN A 5 20.01 -2.44 -42.77
C GLN A 5 18.86 -3.12 -43.54
N LYS A 6 19.01 -4.40 -43.92
CA LYS A 6 17.97 -5.18 -44.62
C LYS A 6 16.73 -5.51 -43.77
N LEU A 7 16.84 -5.50 -42.44
CA LEU A 7 15.72 -5.78 -41.52
C LEU A 7 14.79 -4.58 -41.29
N ARG A 8 15.21 -3.35 -41.64
CA ARG A 8 14.37 -2.14 -41.52
C ARG A 8 13.50 -1.87 -42.75
N GLU A 9 13.86 -2.38 -43.92
CA GLU A 9 13.03 -2.25 -45.15
C GLU A 9 11.89 -3.28 -45.22
N ALA A 10 12.08 -4.48 -44.67
CA ALA A 10 11.03 -5.51 -44.64
C ALA A 10 9.81 -5.10 -43.78
N LYS A 11 10.00 -4.30 -42.72
CA LYS A 11 8.89 -3.82 -41.87
C LYS A 11 8.08 -2.67 -42.48
N ARG A 12 8.56 -2.00 -43.53
CA ARG A 12 7.81 -0.92 -44.19
C ARG A 12 6.87 -1.41 -45.28
N LYS A 13 7.01 -2.64 -45.79
CA LYS A 13 6.15 -3.19 -46.85
C LYS A 13 4.87 -3.88 -46.36
N ILE A 14 4.70 -4.08 -45.06
CA ILE A 14 3.50 -4.74 -44.49
C ILE A 14 2.37 -3.73 -44.17
N LYS A 15 2.62 -2.41 -44.22
CA LYS A 15 1.64 -1.41 -43.79
C LYS A 15 0.68 -0.89 -44.87
N ASN A 16 0.81 -1.32 -46.14
CA ASN A 16 0.13 -0.65 -47.26
C ASN A 16 -0.91 -1.48 -48.02
N ASN A 17 -1.28 -2.69 -47.59
CA ASN A 17 -2.38 -3.43 -48.22
C ASN A 17 -3.46 -3.77 -47.18
N LEU A 18 -4.43 -2.88 -47.02
CA LEU A 18 -5.76 -3.23 -46.53
C LEU A 18 -6.77 -2.90 -47.63
N PRO A 19 -7.62 -3.84 -48.05
CA PRO A 19 -8.64 -3.58 -49.07
C PRO A 19 -9.78 -2.73 -48.48
N LEU A 20 -10.23 -1.75 -49.27
CA LEU A 20 -11.49 -1.04 -49.05
C LEU A 20 -12.62 -2.07 -49.07
N SER A 21 -13.34 -2.19 -47.96
CA SER A 21 -14.61 -2.90 -47.88
C SER A 21 -15.74 -1.89 -47.78
N ASN A 22 -16.72 -2.10 -48.64
CA ASN A 22 -17.88 -1.24 -48.88
C ASN A 22 -18.74 -1.02 -47.62
N THR A 23 -19.23 0.20 -47.54
CA THR A 23 -20.19 0.73 -46.58
C THR A 23 -21.56 0.08 -46.79
N ALA A 24 -22.02 -0.68 -45.79
CA ALA A 24 -23.42 -1.04 -45.62
C ALA A 24 -23.90 -0.47 -44.28
N THR A 25 -24.79 0.52 -44.34
CA THR A 25 -25.41 1.16 -43.17
C THR A 25 -26.49 0.25 -42.62
N ALA A 26 -26.14 -0.63 -41.67
CA ALA A 26 -27.09 -1.38 -40.87
C ALA A 26 -27.38 -0.63 -39.57
N THR A 27 -28.62 -0.15 -39.43
CA THR A 27 -29.13 0.47 -38.20
C THR A 27 -29.29 -0.61 -37.13
N ALA A 28 -28.21 -0.89 -36.40
CA ALA A 28 -28.23 -1.81 -35.27
C ALA A 28 -28.88 -1.12 -34.06
N SER A 29 -30.09 -1.56 -33.69
CA SER A 29 -30.70 -1.24 -32.41
C SER A 29 -29.77 -1.66 -31.28
N LYS A 30 -29.15 -0.68 -30.61
CA LYS A 30 -28.34 -0.88 -29.41
C LYS A 30 -29.22 -1.46 -28.31
N THR A 31 -29.20 -2.78 -28.15
CA THR A 31 -29.59 -3.42 -26.90
C THR A 31 -28.62 -2.94 -25.83
N VAL A 32 -29.08 -2.01 -24.98
CA VAL A 32 -28.32 -1.53 -23.82
C VAL A 32 -28.12 -2.74 -22.91
N ALA A 33 -26.88 -3.22 -22.81
CA ALA A 33 -26.54 -4.28 -21.88
C ALA A 33 -26.99 -3.86 -20.47
N PRO A 34 -27.67 -4.72 -19.72
CA PRO A 34 -28.14 -4.39 -18.38
C PRO A 34 -26.95 -3.90 -17.55
N ALA A 35 -27.16 -2.79 -16.83
CA ALA A 35 -26.13 -2.25 -15.95
C ALA A 35 -25.64 -3.38 -15.03
N PRO A 36 -24.32 -3.62 -14.94
CA PRO A 36 -23.80 -4.70 -14.11
C PRO A 36 -24.32 -4.50 -12.69
N ALA A 37 -25.00 -5.52 -12.16
CA ALA A 37 -25.55 -5.50 -10.82
C ALA A 37 -24.47 -5.01 -9.84
N ALA A 38 -24.83 -4.05 -8.99
CA ALA A 38 -23.91 -3.52 -7.98
C ALA A 38 -23.39 -4.69 -7.14
N ILE A 39 -22.09 -4.98 -7.25
CA ILE A 39 -21.45 -6.03 -6.46
C ILE A 39 -21.46 -5.55 -5.01
N ILE A 40 -22.38 -6.10 -4.21
CA ILE A 40 -22.41 -5.87 -2.76
C ILE A 40 -21.13 -6.48 -2.20
N VAL A 41 -20.27 -5.63 -1.64
CA VAL A 41 -19.05 -6.08 -0.98
C VAL A 41 -19.44 -6.53 0.44
N PRO A 42 -19.13 -7.78 0.84
CA PRO A 42 -19.45 -8.25 2.18
C PRO A 42 -18.74 -7.39 3.24
N PRO A 43 -19.30 -7.23 4.45
CA PRO A 43 -18.65 -6.47 5.51
C PRO A 43 -17.41 -7.22 6.04
N ASP A 44 -16.61 -6.57 6.89
CA ASP A 44 -15.39 -7.18 7.44
C ASP A 44 -15.66 -8.31 8.44
N ASP A 45 -16.88 -8.44 8.95
CA ASP A 45 -17.33 -9.58 9.75
C ASP A 45 -17.43 -10.89 8.93
N ALA A 46 -17.45 -10.79 7.60
CA ALA A 46 -17.45 -11.93 6.69
C ALA A 46 -16.08 -12.63 6.59
N PHE A 47 -14.99 -12.04 7.10
CA PHE A 47 -13.70 -12.73 7.13
C PHE A 47 -13.73 -13.91 8.10
N PRO A 48 -13.21 -15.08 7.70
CA PRO A 48 -13.18 -16.25 8.56
C PRO A 48 -12.33 -15.98 9.81
N LYS A 49 -12.86 -16.36 10.98
CA LYS A 49 -12.18 -16.24 12.27
C LYS A 49 -11.59 -17.60 12.66
N SER A 50 -10.27 -17.66 12.82
CA SER A 50 -9.59 -18.87 13.29
C SER A 50 -9.89 -19.17 14.77
N ASN A 51 -9.56 -20.39 15.22
CA ASN A 51 -9.65 -20.73 16.64
C ASN A 51 -8.76 -19.82 17.52
N PHE A 52 -7.60 -19.42 17.00
CA PHE A 52 -6.73 -18.44 17.63
C PHE A 52 -7.39 -17.09 17.88
N HIS A 53 -8.23 -16.61 16.94
CA HIS A 53 -9.01 -15.39 17.15
C HIS A 53 -9.96 -15.54 18.35
N LYS A 54 -10.66 -16.68 18.44
CA LYS A 54 -11.59 -16.95 19.54
C LYS A 54 -10.86 -17.03 20.88
N MET A 55 -9.70 -17.70 20.91
CA MET A 55 -8.84 -17.78 22.11
C MET A 55 -8.33 -16.41 22.53
N GLY A 56 -7.77 -15.63 21.60
CA GLY A 56 -7.28 -14.28 21.88
C GLY A 56 -8.38 -13.36 22.42
N ALA A 57 -9.58 -13.39 21.80
CA ALA A 57 -10.74 -12.66 22.30
C ALA A 57 -11.19 -13.12 23.70
N GLY A 58 -11.06 -14.42 24.01
CA GLY A 58 -11.30 -14.95 25.35
C GLY A 58 -10.30 -14.42 26.38
N PHE A 59 -9.00 -14.44 26.05
CA PHE A 59 -7.95 -13.90 26.91
C PHE A 59 -8.10 -12.40 27.17
N LEU A 60 -8.52 -11.61 26.17
CA LEU A 60 -8.81 -10.19 26.37
C LEU A 60 -9.93 -9.95 27.39
N LYS A 61 -11.00 -10.77 27.38
CA LYS A 61 -12.11 -10.64 28.35
C LYS A 61 -11.66 -10.84 29.80
N VAL A 62 -10.65 -11.67 30.03
CA VAL A 62 -10.06 -11.93 31.36
C VAL A 62 -8.77 -11.13 31.60
N LYS A 63 -8.49 -10.10 30.77
CA LYS A 63 -7.33 -9.20 30.89
C LYS A 63 -5.96 -9.88 30.82
N LEU A 64 -5.85 -11.04 30.15
CA LEU A 64 -4.60 -11.75 29.90
C LEU A 64 -3.98 -11.30 28.57
N PHE A 65 -3.51 -10.05 28.51
CA PHE A 65 -3.09 -9.39 27.27
C PHE A 65 -1.95 -10.09 26.52
N ASP A 66 -0.97 -10.64 27.24
CA ASP A 66 0.19 -11.33 26.63
C ASP A 66 -0.23 -12.59 25.89
N LEU A 67 -1.08 -13.40 26.53
CA LEU A 67 -1.67 -14.60 25.94
C LEU A 67 -2.59 -14.26 24.77
N ALA A 68 -3.34 -13.15 24.87
CA ALA A 68 -4.17 -12.67 23.77
C ALA A 68 -3.33 -12.31 22.55
N LEU A 69 -2.27 -11.52 22.74
CA LEU A 69 -1.35 -11.12 21.68
C LEU A 69 -0.64 -12.31 21.04
N ASP A 70 -0.18 -13.28 21.85
CA ASP A 70 0.41 -14.51 21.33
C ASP A 70 -0.60 -15.28 20.47
N ALA A 71 -1.83 -15.49 20.98
CA ALA A 71 -2.88 -16.16 20.22
C ALA A 71 -3.17 -15.44 18.90
N PHE A 72 -3.34 -14.11 18.90
CA PHE A 72 -3.55 -13.36 17.66
C PHE A 72 -2.37 -13.46 16.69
N LYS A 73 -1.13 -13.38 17.19
CA LYS A 73 0.07 -13.56 16.36
C LYS A 73 0.08 -14.93 15.70
N ARG A 74 -0.20 -15.99 16.46
CA ARG A 74 -0.28 -17.36 15.94
C ARG A 74 -1.39 -17.51 14.91
N GLY A 75 -2.56 -16.94 15.14
CA GLY A 75 -3.64 -16.93 14.15
C GLY A 75 -3.26 -16.19 12.86
N ALA A 76 -2.49 -15.11 12.96
CA ALA A 76 -2.01 -14.36 11.80
C ALA A 76 -0.95 -15.15 11.00
N VAL A 77 -0.01 -15.80 11.69
CA VAL A 77 1.11 -16.56 11.09
C VAL A 77 0.66 -17.92 10.58
N GLU A 78 0.06 -18.75 11.44
CA GLU A 78 -0.20 -20.17 11.17
C GLU A 78 -1.40 -20.35 10.22
N THR A 79 -2.45 -19.55 10.39
CA THR A 79 -3.70 -19.72 9.62
C THR A 79 -3.97 -18.57 8.66
N GLY A 80 -3.12 -17.54 8.63
CA GLY A 80 -3.38 -16.34 7.83
C GLY A 80 -4.67 -15.60 8.21
N CYS A 81 -5.14 -15.70 9.46
CA CYS A 81 -6.41 -15.11 9.89
C CYS A 81 -6.33 -13.58 9.90
N VAL A 82 -7.10 -12.94 9.03
CA VAL A 82 -7.09 -11.48 8.87
C VAL A 82 -7.61 -10.75 10.13
N PRO A 83 -8.70 -11.17 10.78
CA PRO A 83 -9.10 -10.62 12.08
C PRO A 83 -8.00 -10.71 13.15
N CYS A 84 -7.21 -11.80 13.16
CA CYS A 84 -6.05 -11.91 14.05
C CYS A 84 -4.96 -10.88 13.75
N MET A 85 -4.70 -10.56 12.47
CA MET A 85 -3.73 -9.52 12.09
C MET A 85 -4.13 -8.15 12.65
N TYR A 86 -5.41 -7.79 12.50
CA TYR A 86 -5.97 -6.56 13.05
C TYR A 86 -5.83 -6.53 14.58
N GLN A 87 -6.32 -7.56 15.26
CA GLN A 87 -6.29 -7.65 16.73
C GLN A 87 -4.87 -7.67 17.30
N TYR A 88 -3.92 -8.31 16.61
CA TYR A 88 -2.51 -8.28 16.97
C TYR A 88 -1.95 -6.86 16.94
N VAL A 89 -2.26 -6.09 15.88
CA VAL A 89 -1.84 -4.70 15.75
C VAL A 89 -2.50 -3.83 16.82
N GLU A 90 -3.79 -4.00 17.06
CA GLU A 90 -4.55 -3.27 18.08
C GLU A 90 -4.00 -3.51 19.49
N GLY A 91 -3.71 -4.77 19.85
CA GLY A 91 -3.10 -5.08 21.15
C GLY A 91 -1.72 -4.45 21.35
N HIS A 92 -0.95 -4.22 20.26
CA HIS A 92 0.32 -3.49 20.33
C HIS A 92 0.16 -1.99 20.58
N ILE A 93 -1.00 -1.40 20.34
CA ILE A 93 -1.27 0.01 20.65
C ILE A 93 -1.37 0.21 22.17
N HIS A 94 -1.88 -0.81 22.87
CA HIS A 94 -2.09 -0.76 24.33
C HIS A 94 -0.83 -1.08 25.14
N LYS A 95 0.12 -1.83 24.59
CA LYS A 95 1.42 -2.03 25.23
C LYS A 95 2.29 -0.79 25.03
N GLN A 96 2.81 -0.25 26.13
CA GLN A 96 3.73 0.88 26.15
C GLN A 96 4.90 0.61 25.19
N GLY A 97 5.11 1.52 24.24
CA GLY A 97 6.13 1.41 23.21
C GLY A 97 5.56 1.56 21.79
N ASN A 98 6.07 2.54 21.05
CA ASN A 98 5.66 2.76 19.68
C ASN A 98 6.31 1.75 18.72
N ARG A 99 5.83 0.51 18.73
CA ARG A 99 6.33 -0.57 17.85
C ARG A 99 5.73 -0.50 16.45
N ILE A 100 5.63 0.70 15.87
CA ILE A 100 4.96 0.94 14.58
C ILE A 100 5.58 0.12 13.45
N HIS A 101 6.89 -0.10 13.49
CA HIS A 101 7.63 -0.94 12.56
C HIS A 101 7.16 -2.41 12.54
N LEU A 102 6.65 -2.94 13.67
CA LEU A 102 6.05 -4.27 13.74
C LEU A 102 4.59 -4.29 13.26
N ARG A 103 3.89 -3.15 13.34
CA ARG A 103 2.48 -3.04 12.94
C ARG A 103 2.32 -2.96 11.42
N LEU A 104 3.16 -2.18 10.76
CA LEU A 104 3.15 -1.96 9.31
C LEU A 104 3.00 -3.26 8.49
N PRO A 105 3.83 -4.30 8.65
CA PRO A 105 3.73 -5.50 7.82
C PRO A 105 2.38 -6.22 7.96
N TRP A 106 1.82 -6.26 9.16
CA TRP A 106 0.52 -6.90 9.41
C TRP A 106 -0.64 -6.07 8.90
N LEU A 107 -0.59 -4.75 9.05
CA LEU A 107 -1.57 -3.83 8.48
C LEU A 107 -1.56 -3.89 6.96
N LEU A 108 -0.39 -3.91 6.34
CA LEU A 108 -0.24 -4.04 4.89
C LEU A 108 -0.74 -5.40 4.40
N GLU A 109 -0.43 -6.49 5.10
CA GLU A 109 -0.92 -7.84 4.78
C GLU A 109 -2.46 -7.93 4.86
N GLY A 110 -3.08 -7.39 5.91
CA GLY A 110 -4.53 -7.31 6.03
C GLY A 110 -5.16 -6.42 4.95
N ALA A 111 -4.50 -5.31 4.61
CA ALA A 111 -4.95 -4.36 3.61
C ALA A 111 -4.93 -4.94 2.18
N ILE A 112 -3.88 -5.67 1.78
CA ILE A 112 -3.84 -6.32 0.45
C ILE A 112 -4.84 -7.48 0.32
N ARG A 113 -5.31 -8.03 1.44
CA ARG A 113 -6.43 -8.99 1.49
C ARG A 113 -7.79 -8.30 1.52
N GLY A 114 -7.79 -6.97 1.53
CA GLY A 114 -8.94 -6.11 1.40
C GLY A 114 -9.60 -5.72 2.71
N HIS A 115 -9.11 -6.10 3.89
CA HIS A 115 -9.76 -5.80 5.18
C HIS A 115 -9.82 -4.29 5.43
N THR A 116 -11.01 -3.73 5.58
CA THR A 116 -11.20 -2.27 5.58
C THR A 116 -10.63 -1.60 6.81
N VAL A 117 -10.73 -2.23 7.98
CA VAL A 117 -10.11 -1.69 9.21
C VAL A 117 -8.58 -1.71 9.11
N CYS A 118 -7.98 -2.72 8.48
CA CYS A 118 -6.53 -2.74 8.28
C CYS A 118 -6.08 -1.63 7.33
N ILE A 119 -6.85 -1.37 6.25
CA ILE A 119 -6.58 -0.26 5.33
C ILE A 119 -6.67 1.08 6.06
N LEU A 120 -7.70 1.24 6.91
CA LEU A 120 -7.89 2.46 7.69
C LEU A 120 -6.72 2.69 8.65
N MET A 121 -6.38 1.70 9.47
CA MET A 121 -5.27 1.79 10.42
C MET A 121 -3.92 1.95 9.71
N LEU A 122 -3.72 1.33 8.56
CA LEU A 122 -2.51 1.52 7.76
C LEU A 122 -2.35 2.99 7.36
N ASN A 123 -3.45 3.61 6.91
CA ASN A 123 -3.45 5.03 6.63
C ASN A 123 -3.22 5.85 7.90
N GLU A 124 -4.03 5.67 8.95
CA GLU A 124 -3.98 6.50 10.15
C GLU A 124 -2.67 6.37 10.94
N LEU A 125 -2.17 5.16 11.13
CA LEU A 125 -1.02 4.89 12.00
C LEU A 125 0.32 4.94 11.27
N CYS A 126 0.35 4.58 9.98
CA CYS A 126 1.62 4.43 9.25
C CYS A 126 1.87 5.54 8.21
N TYR A 127 0.85 6.07 7.55
CA TYR A 127 1.04 7.01 6.44
C TYR A 127 0.56 8.43 6.72
N ASN A 128 -0.50 8.59 7.52
CA ASN A 128 -1.09 9.86 7.92
C ASN A 128 -0.36 10.41 9.14
N LEU A 129 0.89 10.83 8.93
CA LEU A 129 1.71 11.46 9.97
C LEU A 129 1.34 12.94 10.20
N ILE A 130 0.21 13.41 9.65
CA ILE A 130 -0.22 14.82 9.67
C ILE A 130 -0.34 15.35 11.11
N ASP A 131 -0.60 14.49 12.10
CA ASP A 131 -0.75 14.90 13.50
C ASP A 131 0.57 14.96 14.30
N THR A 132 1.69 14.48 13.77
CA THR A 132 3.01 14.60 14.45
C THR A 132 3.77 15.88 14.08
N CYS A 133 3.19 16.69 13.19
CA CYS A 133 3.77 17.90 12.62
C CYS A 133 3.69 19.16 13.52
N TYR A 134 3.54 19.00 14.84
CA TYR A 134 3.85 20.10 15.78
C TYR A 134 5.30 20.07 16.30
N ASN A 135 6.09 19.06 15.94
CA ASN A 135 7.53 19.09 16.17
C ASN A 135 8.24 19.55 14.90
N LYS A 136 8.55 20.85 14.81
CA LYS A 136 9.26 21.52 13.69
C LYS A 136 10.55 20.84 13.23
N LYS A 137 11.08 19.86 13.98
CA LYS A 137 12.33 19.15 13.68
C LYS A 137 12.17 17.95 12.74
N SER A 138 11.02 17.25 12.69
CA SER A 138 10.86 16.12 11.77
C SER A 138 10.19 16.55 10.48
N LYS A 139 10.98 16.97 9.49
CA LYS A 139 10.54 17.18 8.09
C LYS A 139 10.27 15.83 7.38
N ARG A 140 9.48 14.95 8.00
CA ARG A 140 9.07 13.69 7.35
C ARG A 140 7.98 14.02 6.35
N ILE A 141 8.27 13.88 5.07
CA ILE A 141 7.23 13.87 4.04
C ILE A 141 6.53 12.51 4.17
N GLY A 142 5.24 12.53 4.51
CA GLY A 142 4.43 11.33 4.56
C GLY A 142 4.37 10.61 3.20
N ALA A 143 4.02 9.34 3.21
CA ALA A 143 3.85 8.52 2.00
C ALA A 143 2.49 8.81 1.31
N VAL A 144 2.25 10.08 0.98
CA VAL A 144 0.92 10.58 0.58
C VAL A 144 0.40 9.90 -0.69
N ALA A 145 1.28 9.48 -1.61
CA ALA A 145 0.85 8.77 -2.81
C ALA A 145 0.33 7.36 -2.48
N ILE A 146 0.92 6.69 -1.49
CA ILE A 146 0.45 5.40 -0.98
C ILE A 146 -0.82 5.56 -0.14
N GLU A 147 -0.89 6.58 0.72
CA GLU A 147 -2.09 6.91 1.49
C GLU A 147 -3.30 7.12 0.57
N ASN A 148 -3.11 7.90 -0.49
CA ASN A 148 -4.16 8.14 -1.48
C ASN A 148 -4.60 6.86 -2.16
N TYR A 149 -3.66 5.98 -2.51
CA TYR A 149 -3.95 4.67 -3.10
C TYR A 149 -4.92 3.88 -2.21
N TRP A 150 -4.57 3.72 -0.93
CA TRP A 150 -5.38 2.99 0.04
C TRP A 150 -6.74 3.65 0.28
N ALA A 151 -6.79 4.97 0.32
CA ALA A 151 -8.04 5.72 0.42
C ALA A 151 -8.99 5.44 -0.77
N ARG A 152 -8.46 5.25 -1.99
CA ARG A 152 -9.30 4.86 -3.14
C ARG A 152 -9.76 3.40 -3.06
N ILE A 153 -8.90 2.50 -2.60
CA ILE A 153 -9.27 1.09 -2.38
C ILE A 153 -10.40 1.04 -1.34
N LEU A 154 -10.26 1.74 -0.22
CA LEU A 154 -11.27 1.81 0.84
C LEU A 154 -12.61 2.36 0.32
N THR A 155 -12.58 3.47 -0.42
CA THR A 155 -13.80 4.02 -1.05
C THR A 155 -14.46 3.01 -2.00
N SER A 156 -13.65 2.23 -2.74
CA SER A 156 -14.15 1.25 -3.70
C SER A 156 -14.74 0.01 -3.03
N ILE A 157 -14.29 -0.35 -1.83
CA ILE A 157 -14.76 -1.52 -1.07
C ILE A 157 -16.00 -1.13 -0.22
N SER A 158 -16.00 0.08 0.34
CA SER A 158 -17.06 0.57 1.25
C SER A 158 -17.60 1.93 0.81
N PRO A 159 -18.35 2.00 -0.31
CA PRO A 159 -18.84 3.27 -0.84
C PRO A 159 -19.82 4.01 0.09
N ASN A 160 -20.50 3.29 0.98
CA ASN A 160 -21.48 3.85 1.92
C ASN A 160 -20.86 4.39 3.21
N LYS A 161 -19.58 4.09 3.48
CA LYS A 161 -18.83 4.60 4.65
C LYS A 161 -17.45 5.10 4.22
N PRO A 162 -17.38 6.11 3.32
CA PRO A 162 -16.10 6.62 2.87
C PRO A 162 -15.44 7.43 4.00
N HIS A 163 -14.39 6.89 4.60
CA HIS A 163 -13.53 7.63 5.56
C HIS A 163 -12.91 8.89 4.92
N THR A 164 -12.74 8.88 3.59
CA THR A 164 -12.34 10.05 2.81
C THR A 164 -13.28 10.21 1.62
N THR A 165 -13.89 11.38 1.50
CA THR A 165 -14.77 11.65 0.36
C THR A 165 -13.97 11.72 -0.95
N ILE A 166 -14.60 11.39 -2.08
CA ILE A 166 -14.01 11.58 -3.42
C ILE A 166 -13.55 13.04 -3.59
N LYS A 167 -14.32 13.99 -3.06
CA LYS A 167 -14.00 15.42 -3.08
C LYS A 167 -12.73 15.73 -2.29
N MET A 168 -12.59 15.24 -1.06
CA MET A 168 -11.37 15.43 -0.26
C MET A 168 -10.13 14.88 -0.96
N ARG A 169 -10.22 13.69 -1.57
CA ARG A 169 -9.09 13.11 -2.32
C ARG A 169 -8.71 13.95 -3.55
N LYS A 170 -9.68 14.52 -4.26
CA LYS A 170 -9.44 15.42 -5.39
C LYS A 170 -8.80 16.73 -4.92
N ASN A 171 -9.28 17.28 -3.81
CA ASN A 171 -8.73 18.51 -3.21
C ASN A 171 -7.28 18.30 -2.77
N LEU A 172 -6.99 17.24 -2.02
CA LEU A 172 -5.62 16.91 -1.60
C LEU A 172 -4.68 16.77 -2.79
N ARG A 173 -5.11 16.09 -3.86
CA ARG A 173 -4.30 15.98 -5.08
C ARG A 173 -4.07 17.34 -5.75
N LYS A 174 -5.07 18.23 -5.75
CA LYS A 174 -4.96 19.58 -6.28
C LYS A 174 -3.97 20.41 -5.44
N GLU A 175 -4.08 20.33 -4.11
CA GLU A 175 -3.19 21.02 -3.18
C GLU A 175 -1.74 20.58 -3.38
N ILE A 176 -1.47 19.27 -3.35
CA ILE A 176 -0.13 18.71 -3.60
C ILE A 176 0.36 19.04 -5.01
N GLY A 177 -0.56 19.11 -5.98
CA GLY A 177 -0.24 19.45 -7.36
C GLY A 177 0.04 20.93 -7.62
N SER A 178 -0.26 21.80 -6.66
CA SER A 178 -0.14 23.26 -6.80
C SER A 178 1.15 23.84 -6.22
N VAL A 179 1.97 23.02 -5.58
CA VAL A 179 3.22 23.44 -4.92
C VAL A 179 4.36 22.49 -5.23
N CYS A 180 5.58 23.02 -5.27
CA CYS A 180 6.79 22.21 -5.17
C CYS A 180 6.85 21.57 -3.79
N ILE A 181 6.84 20.24 -3.71
CA ILE A 181 6.79 19.53 -2.42
C ILE A 181 8.03 19.78 -1.53
N LEU A 182 9.14 20.30 -2.08
CA LEU A 182 10.38 20.54 -1.34
C LEU A 182 10.59 21.98 -0.87
N CYS A 183 10.23 22.96 -1.71
CA CYS A 183 10.47 24.37 -1.42
C CYS A 183 9.19 25.21 -1.36
N SER A 184 8.02 24.58 -1.53
CA SER A 184 6.69 25.18 -1.48
C SER A 184 6.40 26.27 -2.51
N LYS A 185 7.30 26.52 -3.49
CA LYS A 185 7.03 27.40 -4.63
C LYS A 185 5.79 26.97 -5.40
N THR A 186 5.03 27.92 -5.91
CA THR A 186 3.79 27.69 -6.67
C THR A 186 3.98 28.07 -8.14
N ASP A 187 3.07 27.64 -9.02
CA ASP A 187 3.02 28.12 -10.41
C ASP A 187 2.59 29.61 -10.52
N LEU A 188 2.27 30.28 -9.41
CA LEU A 188 1.99 31.71 -9.37
C LEU A 188 3.26 32.55 -9.17
N ASP A 189 4.37 31.92 -8.78
CA ASP A 189 5.66 32.59 -8.66
C ASP A 189 6.23 32.81 -10.07
N ASP A 190 6.72 34.02 -10.37
CA ASP A 190 7.33 34.34 -11.66
C ASP A 190 8.40 33.30 -12.04
N ASP A 191 8.38 32.86 -13.30
CA ASP A 191 9.31 31.87 -13.88
C ASP A 191 9.28 30.45 -13.29
N VAL A 192 8.25 30.08 -12.53
CA VAL A 192 8.09 28.70 -12.02
C VAL A 192 7.09 27.91 -12.87
N THR A 193 7.53 26.77 -13.38
CA THR A 193 6.63 25.73 -13.93
C THR A 193 6.85 24.44 -13.17
N LEU A 194 5.83 23.99 -12.45
CA LEU A 194 5.86 22.75 -11.71
C LEU A 194 5.77 21.54 -12.65
N VAL A 195 6.71 20.62 -12.47
CA VAL A 195 6.76 19.36 -13.21
C VAL A 195 6.40 18.21 -12.28
N ALA A 196 5.39 17.43 -12.66
CA ALA A 196 5.01 16.23 -11.93
C ALA A 196 6.07 15.13 -12.04
N CYS A 197 6.20 14.29 -11.01
CA CYS A 197 6.97 13.06 -11.09
C CYS A 197 6.46 12.19 -12.25
N GLY A 198 7.27 11.97 -13.28
CA GLY A 198 6.84 11.22 -14.48
C GLY A 198 6.47 9.75 -14.24
N LYS A 199 6.73 9.20 -13.05
CA LYS A 199 6.39 7.81 -12.70
C LYS A 199 5.07 7.71 -11.94
N CYS A 200 4.92 8.42 -10.81
CA CYS A 200 3.72 8.34 -9.99
C CYS A 200 2.68 9.43 -10.34
N GLY A 201 3.11 10.55 -10.92
CA GLY A 201 2.26 11.72 -11.22
C GLY A 201 1.63 12.35 -9.98
N TYR A 202 2.21 12.13 -8.79
CA TYR A 202 1.63 12.55 -7.51
C TYR A 202 2.29 13.83 -6.97
N TYR A 203 3.62 13.88 -6.97
CA TYR A 203 4.39 15.02 -6.48
C TYR A 203 4.85 15.93 -7.61
N TYR A 204 4.98 17.21 -7.29
CA TYR A 204 5.34 18.27 -8.23
C TYR A 204 6.59 19.00 -7.74
N TYR A 205 7.38 19.50 -8.68
CA TYR A 205 8.68 20.10 -8.42
C TYR A 205 8.91 21.31 -9.31
N CYS A 206 9.50 22.38 -8.76
CA CYS A 206 9.92 23.55 -9.54
C CYS A 206 11.20 23.30 -10.37
N GLY A 207 11.84 22.13 -10.22
CA GLY A 207 13.08 21.81 -10.91
C GLY A 207 13.70 20.47 -10.50
N LYS A 208 14.72 20.06 -11.26
CA LYS A 208 15.40 18.77 -11.10
C LYS A 208 16.08 18.61 -9.74
N GLU A 209 16.62 19.69 -9.18
CA GLU A 209 17.28 19.66 -7.87
C GLU A 209 16.31 19.26 -6.75
N CYS A 210 15.16 19.95 -6.64
CA CYS A 210 14.11 19.60 -5.70
C CYS A 210 13.60 18.17 -5.90
N GLN A 211 13.47 17.74 -7.17
CA GLN A 211 13.10 16.36 -7.47
C GLN A 211 14.12 15.35 -6.97
N LEU A 212 15.41 15.54 -7.25
CA LEU A 212 16.48 14.61 -6.84
C LEU A 212 16.62 14.54 -5.32
N LYS A 213 16.48 15.67 -4.63
CA LYS A 213 16.45 15.74 -3.17
C LYS A 213 15.29 14.93 -2.59
N HIS A 214 14.06 15.15 -3.08
CA HIS A 214 12.91 14.34 -2.66
C HIS A 214 13.13 12.85 -2.95
N TRP A 215 13.70 12.56 -4.11
CA TRP A 215 13.87 11.20 -4.62
C TRP A 215 14.82 10.37 -3.77
N TYR A 216 15.99 10.92 -3.42
CA TYR A 216 17.06 10.17 -2.75
C TYR A 216 17.16 10.43 -1.25
N GLU A 217 17.01 11.68 -0.81
CA GLU A 217 17.18 12.06 0.61
C GLU A 217 15.92 11.80 1.42
N LEU A 218 14.74 12.02 0.82
CA LEU A 218 13.45 11.84 1.47
C LEU A 218 12.71 10.58 0.97
N ASN A 219 13.43 9.71 0.26
CA ASN A 219 13.00 8.37 -0.15
C ASN A 219 11.69 8.29 -0.96
N HIS A 220 11.35 9.32 -1.75
CA HIS A 220 10.25 9.21 -2.71
C HIS A 220 10.47 8.05 -3.72
N LEU A 221 11.72 7.67 -3.99
CA LEU A 221 12.06 6.49 -4.78
C LEU A 221 11.36 5.21 -4.29
N GLY A 222 11.42 4.95 -2.97
CA GLY A 222 10.83 3.75 -2.37
C GLY A 222 9.31 3.77 -2.45
N GLU A 223 8.72 4.90 -2.05
CA GLU A 223 7.28 5.14 -2.14
C GLU A 223 6.75 4.98 -3.58
N CYS A 224 7.39 5.64 -4.55
CA CYS A 224 7.01 5.59 -5.96
C CYS A 224 7.07 4.15 -6.51
N ARG A 225 8.05 3.34 -6.08
CA ARG A 225 8.18 1.93 -6.49
C ARG A 225 7.11 1.07 -5.83
N GLN A 226 6.81 1.27 -4.56
CA GLN A 226 5.75 0.51 -3.90
C GLN A 226 4.38 0.84 -4.52
N LEU A 227 4.10 2.11 -4.81
CA LEU A 227 2.89 2.50 -5.52
C LEU A 227 2.78 1.84 -6.91
N LYS A 228 3.89 1.70 -7.62
CA LYS A 228 3.92 0.96 -8.89
C LYS A 228 3.53 -0.51 -8.68
N ILE A 229 4.13 -1.19 -7.68
CA ILE A 229 3.79 -2.58 -7.33
C ILE A 229 2.29 -2.70 -7.00
N LEU A 230 1.76 -1.82 -6.18
CA LEU A 230 0.35 -1.83 -5.80
C LEU A 230 -0.59 -1.60 -7.01
N ASN A 231 -0.22 -0.73 -7.95
CA ASN A 231 -1.02 -0.52 -9.15
C ASN A 231 -0.96 -1.70 -10.13
N GLU A 232 0.19 -2.37 -10.25
CA GLU A 232 0.39 -3.49 -11.18
C GLU A 232 -0.15 -4.81 -10.63
N TYR A 233 0.04 -5.08 -9.33
CA TYR A 233 -0.18 -6.41 -8.75
C TYR A 233 -1.28 -6.47 -7.69
N HIS A 234 -1.71 -5.35 -7.10
CA HIS A 234 -2.85 -5.36 -6.16
C HIS A 234 -4.13 -4.86 -6.82
N LYS A 235 -4.11 -3.66 -7.40
CA LYS A 235 -5.30 -2.98 -7.94
C LYS A 235 -6.14 -3.84 -8.92
N PRO A 236 -5.58 -4.57 -9.90
CA PRO A 236 -6.39 -5.39 -10.80
C PRO A 236 -6.99 -6.63 -10.13
N TYR A 237 -6.43 -7.08 -9.00
CA TYR A 237 -6.80 -8.34 -8.35
C TYR A 237 -7.45 -8.17 -6.97
N ALA A 238 -7.51 -6.95 -6.41
CA ALA A 238 -7.96 -6.66 -5.06
C ALA A 238 -9.34 -7.29 -4.73
N LYS A 239 -10.31 -7.17 -5.64
CA LYS A 239 -11.64 -7.77 -5.47
C LYS A 239 -11.61 -9.31 -5.47
N ARG A 240 -10.77 -9.92 -6.33
CA ARG A 240 -10.61 -11.38 -6.42
C ARG A 240 -9.93 -11.93 -5.17
N ILE A 241 -8.85 -11.28 -4.73
CA ILE A 241 -8.15 -11.64 -3.49
C ILE A 241 -9.10 -11.55 -2.29
N ARG A 242 -9.81 -10.42 -2.10
CA ARG A 242 -10.77 -10.26 -1.00
C ARG A 242 -11.84 -11.34 -1.02
N LYS A 243 -12.43 -11.61 -2.20
CA LYS A 243 -13.47 -12.64 -2.34
C LYS A 243 -12.95 -14.02 -1.94
N ALA A 244 -11.79 -14.44 -2.45
CA ALA A 244 -11.17 -15.71 -2.11
C ALA A 244 -10.97 -15.88 -0.60
N ILE A 245 -10.42 -14.85 0.06
CA ILE A 245 -10.19 -14.86 1.51
C ILE A 245 -11.51 -14.97 2.30
N ILE A 246 -12.55 -14.23 1.89
CA ILE A 246 -13.88 -14.29 2.54
C ILE A 246 -14.51 -15.68 2.36
N CYS A 247 -14.30 -16.31 1.20
CA CYS A 247 -14.77 -17.67 0.93
C CYS A 247 -13.99 -18.74 1.72
N GLY A 248 -12.93 -18.36 2.44
CA GLY A 248 -12.12 -19.29 3.24
C GLY A 248 -11.01 -19.97 2.46
N ASP A 249 -10.68 -19.51 1.24
CA ASP A 249 -9.55 -20.03 0.49
C ASP A 249 -8.25 -19.81 1.30
N ASP A 250 -7.41 -20.84 1.37
CA ASP A 250 -6.12 -20.73 2.03
C ASP A 250 -5.28 -19.66 1.30
N PRO A 251 -4.83 -18.60 2.01
CA PRO A 251 -4.04 -17.53 1.41
C PRO A 251 -2.83 -18.03 0.61
N LYS A 252 -2.21 -19.14 1.02
CA LYS A 252 -1.04 -19.75 0.35
C LYS A 252 -1.35 -20.19 -1.09
N HIS A 253 -2.60 -20.57 -1.36
CA HIS A 253 -3.03 -21.07 -2.66
C HIS A 253 -3.61 -19.98 -3.58
N ILE A 254 -3.61 -18.70 -3.17
CA ILE A 254 -4.07 -17.57 -4.00
C ILE A 254 -2.86 -17.00 -4.77
N PRO A 255 -2.69 -17.27 -6.08
CA PRO A 255 -1.44 -16.96 -6.78
C PRO A 255 -1.14 -15.46 -6.88
N GLU A 256 -2.17 -14.63 -7.06
CA GLU A 256 -2.03 -13.18 -7.13
C GLU A 256 -1.57 -12.60 -5.80
N LEU A 257 -2.04 -13.17 -4.69
CA LEU A 257 -1.62 -12.77 -3.35
C LEU A 257 -0.16 -13.16 -3.09
N GLN A 258 0.27 -14.37 -3.47
CA GLN A 258 1.68 -14.77 -3.34
C GLN A 258 2.61 -13.90 -4.18
N THR A 259 2.21 -13.59 -5.41
CA THR A 259 2.95 -12.68 -6.28
C THR A 259 3.08 -11.31 -5.62
N LEU A 260 1.97 -10.76 -5.11
CA LEU A 260 1.96 -9.46 -4.46
C LEU A 260 2.82 -9.43 -3.19
N ARG A 261 2.76 -10.46 -2.34
CA ARG A 261 3.63 -10.58 -1.15
C ARG A 261 5.10 -10.55 -1.52
N THR A 262 5.48 -11.33 -2.52
CA THR A 262 6.87 -11.38 -3.03
C THR A 262 7.32 -10.01 -3.53
N LYS A 263 6.49 -9.33 -4.32
CA LYS A 263 6.82 -7.99 -4.84
C LYS A 263 6.91 -6.92 -3.75
N LEU A 264 6.09 -7.02 -2.70
CA LEU A 264 6.13 -6.12 -1.55
C LEU A 264 7.20 -6.51 -0.51
N GLY A 265 7.82 -7.69 -0.62
CA GLY A 265 8.76 -8.22 0.38
C GLY A 265 8.10 -8.63 1.70
N LEU A 266 6.81 -8.99 1.67
CA LEU A 266 6.07 -9.44 2.87
C LEU A 266 6.43 -10.87 3.29
N ASN A 267 6.93 -11.69 2.37
CA ASN A 267 7.37 -13.06 2.58
C ASN A 267 8.90 -13.21 2.70
N ARG A 268 9.62 -12.13 3.02
CA ARG A 268 11.06 -12.22 3.26
C ARG A 268 11.34 -13.15 4.45
N PRO A 269 12.43 -13.96 4.42
CA PRO A 269 12.82 -14.77 5.57
C PRO A 269 13.02 -13.94 6.84
N LYS A 270 12.87 -14.54 8.01
CA LYS A 270 12.98 -13.82 9.28
C LYS A 270 14.40 -13.33 9.53
N GLU A 271 15.37 -14.13 9.12
CA GLU A 271 16.82 -13.90 9.23
C GLU A 271 17.20 -12.57 8.56
N ASP A 272 16.52 -12.26 7.46
CA ASP A 272 16.67 -11.10 6.59
C ASP A 272 16.34 -9.74 7.25
N TYR A 273 15.67 -9.77 8.40
CA TYR A 273 15.28 -8.57 9.17
C TYR A 273 15.32 -8.75 10.69
N LYS A 274 15.88 -9.88 11.18
CA LYS A 274 15.94 -10.19 12.62
C LYS A 274 16.74 -9.14 13.39
N GLU A 275 17.94 -8.81 12.90
CA GLU A 275 18.81 -7.79 13.52
C GLU A 275 18.12 -6.42 13.59
N LEU A 276 17.38 -6.05 12.54
CA LEU A 276 16.62 -4.81 12.52
C LEU A 276 15.51 -4.82 13.59
N VAL A 277 14.80 -5.94 13.73
CA VAL A 277 13.74 -6.07 14.75
C VAL A 277 14.33 -6.01 16.15
N GLU A 278 15.49 -6.63 16.40
CA GLU A 278 16.19 -6.58 17.69
C GLU A 278 16.64 -5.15 18.00
N LEU A 279 17.26 -4.47 17.03
CA LEU A 279 17.70 -3.08 17.14
C LEU A 279 16.54 -2.12 17.46
N LEU A 280 15.37 -2.35 16.86
CA LEU A 280 14.20 -1.49 17.07
C LEU A 280 13.40 -1.83 18.35
N ASN A 281 13.59 -3.01 18.94
CA ASN A 281 12.87 -3.48 20.13
C ASN A 281 13.53 -3.11 21.47
N ILE A 282 14.69 -2.46 21.48
CA ILE A 282 15.36 -2.01 22.72
C ILE A 282 14.39 -1.11 23.50
N ASP A 283 14.10 -1.44 24.76
CA ASP A 283 13.10 -0.73 25.56
C ASP A 283 13.57 0.69 25.90
N ASP A 284 12.60 1.62 26.02
CA ASP A 284 12.85 3.04 26.29
C ASP A 284 13.52 3.33 27.65
N ASN A 285 13.68 2.31 28.51
CA ASN A 285 14.22 2.45 29.86
C ASN A 285 15.76 2.48 29.91
N ASP A 286 16.46 2.15 28.83
CA ASP A 286 17.92 2.31 28.74
C ASP A 286 18.26 3.74 28.30
N ASP A 287 18.31 4.65 29.27
CA ASP A 287 18.58 6.09 29.16
C ASP A 287 20.03 6.44 28.74
N ASN A 288 20.74 5.49 28.11
CA ASN A 288 22.03 5.75 27.48
C ASN A 288 21.81 6.45 26.14
N GLY A 289 21.34 7.69 26.23
CA GLY A 289 21.03 8.57 25.11
C GLY A 289 22.20 8.72 24.14
N SER A 290 22.19 7.97 23.05
CA SER A 290 22.46 8.46 21.70
C SER A 290 22.47 7.29 20.71
N ASN A 291 21.80 7.47 19.57
CA ASN A 291 21.81 6.60 18.39
C ASN A 291 20.76 5.48 18.28
N ARG A 292 19.62 5.55 18.99
CA ARG A 292 18.51 4.68 18.61
C ARG A 292 17.96 5.07 17.24
N PRO A 293 17.83 4.14 16.28
CA PRO A 293 17.22 4.45 15.00
C PRO A 293 15.77 4.90 15.18
N ASP A 294 15.36 5.90 14.43
CA ASP A 294 13.97 6.33 14.42
C ASP A 294 13.10 5.27 13.72
N CYS A 295 12.26 4.60 14.49
CA CYS A 295 11.39 3.53 14.00
C CYS A 295 10.44 3.97 12.86
N TYR A 296 10.15 5.26 12.75
CA TYR A 296 9.32 5.81 11.69
C TYR A 296 10.03 5.81 10.33
N GLU A 297 11.37 5.74 10.28
CA GLU A 297 12.12 5.63 9.00
C GLU A 297 11.79 4.34 8.25
N TYR A 298 11.42 3.31 9.01
CA TYR A 298 11.10 1.98 8.51
C TYR A 298 9.63 1.83 8.09
N LEU A 299 8.83 2.90 8.19
CA LEU A 299 7.48 2.97 7.61
C LEU A 299 7.49 3.27 6.13
N LEU A 300 8.52 3.97 5.66
CA LEU A 300 8.70 4.18 4.24
C LEU A 300 9.19 2.89 3.60
N PRO A 301 8.75 2.59 2.37
CA PRO A 301 9.25 1.42 1.66
C PRO A 301 10.76 1.56 1.43
N THR A 302 11.46 0.44 1.38
CA THR A 302 12.87 0.41 0.94
C THR A 302 12.98 1.06 -0.44
N ARG A 303 14.20 1.41 -0.85
CA ARG A 303 14.44 1.89 -2.22
C ARG A 303 13.92 0.92 -3.28
N LYS A 304 13.70 -0.37 -3.00
CA LYS A 304 13.11 -1.35 -3.95
C LYS A 304 11.58 -1.30 -4.01
N GLY A 305 10.92 -0.55 -3.14
CA GLY A 305 9.47 -0.51 -2.98
C GLY A 305 8.92 -1.62 -2.07
N THR A 306 9.80 -2.33 -1.36
CA THR A 306 9.42 -3.40 -0.43
C THR A 306 9.32 -2.88 1.00
N VAL A 307 8.71 -3.65 1.89
CA VAL A 307 8.80 -3.41 3.33
C VAL A 307 10.19 -3.75 3.88
N HIS A 308 10.52 -3.17 5.03
CA HIS A 308 11.74 -3.48 5.77
C HIS A 308 11.62 -4.79 6.56
N ILE A 309 10.43 -5.05 7.12
CA ILE A 309 10.10 -6.23 7.95
C ILE A 309 8.97 -7.00 7.26
N GLY A 310 9.10 -8.32 7.12
CA GLY A 310 8.07 -9.19 6.55
C GLY A 310 6.96 -9.55 7.54
N SER A 311 5.77 -9.88 7.03
CA SER A 311 4.64 -10.41 7.82
C SER A 311 4.58 -11.94 7.78
N THR A 312 5.05 -12.58 6.70
CA THR A 312 4.77 -13.98 6.39
C THR A 312 6.03 -14.72 5.92
N PRO A 313 7.07 -14.83 6.77
CA PRO A 313 8.40 -15.32 6.38
C PRO A 313 8.41 -16.78 5.87
N GLU A 314 7.39 -17.58 6.18
CA GLU A 314 7.31 -19.01 5.86
C GLU A 314 6.27 -19.32 4.77
N SER A 315 5.83 -18.33 3.99
CA SER A 315 4.69 -18.48 3.06
C SER A 315 5.02 -18.93 1.63
N ILE A 316 6.05 -19.75 1.43
CA ILE A 316 6.33 -20.43 0.14
C ILE A 316 6.24 -21.94 0.32
#